data_AF-A0A940CP95-F1
#
_entry.id   AF-A0A940CP95-F1
#
_cell.length_a   1.000
_cell.length_b   1.000
_cell.length_c   1.000
_cell.angle_alpha   90.00
_cell.angle_beta   90.00
_cell.angle_gamma   90.00
#
_symmetry.space_group_name_H-M   'P 1'
#
loop_
_entity.id
_entity.type
_entity.pdbx_description
1 polymer ?
#
loop_
_entity_poly.entity_id
_entity_poly.type
_entity_poly.pdbx_seq_one_letter_code
_entity_poly.pdbx_strand_id
1 'polypeptide(L)'
;MVKVGEHVTLDFLGTKQVYSPKFFGKIIYKIAKAAKVEILNVSQHKFKPQGFTLVALLAESHMSFHTFPEKNIISYDFFTCANISPSVALNILKKEIKHERVVVRKFDRSTVSLYDDIYSTPGQKKYYVVNKVLEDFVSKVGQHIEILELEEFGKSLFIDNELQVSEKDEHIYSGQFVGSAMNLNSNNSNAAIIGGGDGGVARECLSRRFN
;
A
#
# COMPACT_ATOMS: atom_id res chain seq x y z
N MET A 1 7.91 -7.20 -9.47
CA MET A 1 7.18 -7.21 -8.17
C MET A 1 7.64 -8.40 -7.35
N VAL A 2 8.19 -8.18 -6.16
CA VAL A 2 8.54 -9.29 -5.26
C VAL A 2 7.38 -9.45 -4.28
N LYS A 3 6.55 -10.49 -4.45
CA LYS A 3 5.47 -10.81 -3.51
C LYS A 3 6.07 -11.54 -2.31
N VAL A 4 6.17 -10.87 -1.16
CA VAL A 4 6.71 -11.48 0.07
C VAL A 4 5.64 -12.31 0.79
N GLY A 5 4.37 -11.90 0.71
CA GLY A 5 3.28 -12.62 1.34
C GLY A 5 1.99 -11.83 1.41
N GLU A 6 0.99 -12.36 2.12
CA GLU A 6 -0.27 -11.69 2.40
C GLU A 6 -0.44 -11.59 3.92
N HIS A 7 -0.80 -10.40 4.39
CA HIS A 7 -1.12 -10.20 5.80
C HIS A 7 -2.60 -9.85 5.92
N VAL A 8 -3.34 -10.61 6.71
CA VAL A 8 -4.73 -10.30 7.05
C VAL A 8 -4.84 -9.90 8.51
N THR A 9 -5.62 -8.85 8.78
CA THR A 9 -6.09 -8.53 10.13
C THR A 9 -7.61 -8.70 10.19
N LEU A 10 -8.09 -9.33 11.23
CA LEU A 10 -9.48 -9.66 11.49
C LEU A 10 -9.88 -9.07 12.85
N ASP A 11 -10.77 -8.07 12.83
CA ASP A 11 -11.36 -7.55 14.07
C ASP A 11 -12.77 -8.09 14.24
N PHE A 12 -12.95 -8.96 15.23
CA PHE A 12 -14.24 -9.48 15.65
C PHE A 12 -14.86 -8.49 16.65
N LEU A 13 -15.96 -7.86 16.24
CA LEU A 13 -16.69 -6.87 17.02
C LEU A 13 -17.92 -7.51 17.69
N GLY A 14 -18.31 -7.00 18.86
CA GLY A 14 -19.46 -7.51 19.61
C GLY A 14 -19.20 -8.86 20.30
N THR A 15 -17.93 -9.14 20.63
CA THR A 15 -17.50 -10.38 21.29
C THR A 15 -17.77 -10.34 22.80
N LYS A 16 -19.03 -10.56 23.21
CA LYS A 16 -19.45 -10.50 24.63
C LYS A 16 -18.99 -11.70 25.48
N GLN A 17 -18.60 -12.80 24.82
CA GLN A 17 -18.13 -14.01 25.50
C GLN A 17 -16.65 -13.87 25.88
N VAL A 18 -16.31 -14.17 27.14
CA VAL A 18 -14.92 -14.26 27.59
C VAL A 18 -14.36 -15.65 27.29
N TYR A 19 -13.22 -15.71 26.61
CA TYR A 19 -12.54 -16.95 26.25
C TYR A 19 -11.31 -17.20 27.11
N SER A 20 -10.99 -18.47 27.37
CA SER A 20 -9.78 -18.84 28.13
C SER A 20 -8.51 -18.79 27.26
N PRO A 21 -7.32 -18.60 27.84
CA PRO A 21 -6.06 -18.74 27.09
C PRO A 21 -5.95 -20.07 26.31
N LYS A 22 -6.44 -21.17 26.91
CA LYS A 22 -6.47 -22.50 26.28
C LYS A 22 -7.34 -22.55 25.00
N PHE A 23 -8.38 -21.73 24.91
CA PHE A 23 -9.19 -21.61 23.70
C PHE A 23 -8.37 -21.04 22.53
N PHE A 24 -7.68 -19.92 22.75
CA PHE A 24 -6.85 -19.29 21.72
C PHE A 24 -5.69 -20.18 21.28
N GLY A 25 -5.03 -20.86 22.23
CA GLY A 25 -3.99 -21.83 21.90
C GLY A 25 -4.51 -22.94 20.99
N LYS A 26 -5.64 -23.57 21.32
CA LYS A 26 -6.26 -24.60 20.46
C LYS A 26 -6.58 -24.09 19.07
N ILE A 27 -7.09 -22.86 18.97
CA ILE A 27 -7.46 -22.25 17.70
C ILE A 27 -6.24 -21.99 16.82
N ILE A 28 -5.15 -21.47 17.37
CA ILE A 28 -3.89 -21.25 16.64
C ILE A 28 -3.39 -22.55 16.02
N TYR A 29 -3.35 -23.66 16.77
CA TYR A 29 -2.94 -24.95 16.20
C TYR A 29 -3.94 -25.49 15.16
N LYS A 30 -5.25 -25.25 15.35
CA LYS A 30 -6.28 -25.61 14.37
C LYS A 30 -6.11 -24.84 13.06
N ILE A 31 -5.82 -23.53 13.13
CA ILE A 31 -5.55 -22.68 11.97
C ILE A 31 -4.25 -23.13 11.30
N ALA A 32 -3.18 -23.32 12.06
CA ALA A 32 -1.88 -23.75 11.52
C ALA A 32 -1.99 -25.05 10.73
N LYS A 33 -2.68 -26.06 11.29
CA LYS A 33 -2.93 -27.34 10.61
C LYS A 33 -3.71 -27.16 9.31
N ALA A 34 -4.77 -26.34 9.33
CA ALA A 34 -5.61 -26.12 8.15
C ALA A 34 -4.89 -25.30 7.07
N ALA A 35 -4.05 -24.35 7.47
CA ALA A 35 -3.23 -23.52 6.61
C ALA A 35 -1.93 -24.23 6.16
N LYS A 36 -1.62 -25.41 6.70
CA LYS A 36 -0.39 -26.17 6.47
C LYS A 36 0.88 -25.36 6.77
N VAL A 37 0.86 -24.60 7.88
CA VAL A 37 2.02 -23.85 8.38
C VAL A 37 2.57 -24.49 9.64
N GLU A 38 3.88 -24.35 9.84
CA GLU A 38 4.58 -24.81 11.02
C GLU A 38 4.64 -23.71 12.09
N ILE A 39 4.32 -24.06 13.34
CA ILE A 39 4.50 -23.19 14.50
C ILE A 39 5.83 -23.55 15.16
N LEU A 40 6.72 -22.57 15.24
CA LEU A 40 8.01 -22.72 15.91
C LEU A 40 7.91 -22.47 17.42
N ASN A 41 7.13 -21.45 17.82
CA ASN A 41 6.95 -21.09 19.21
C ASN A 41 5.61 -20.37 19.42
N VAL A 42 5.07 -20.46 20.64
CA VAL A 42 3.89 -19.71 21.06
C VAL A 42 4.19 -19.01 22.38
N SER A 43 4.05 -17.68 22.40
CA SER A 43 4.09 -16.86 23.60
C SER A 43 2.72 -16.30 23.89
N GLN A 44 2.34 -16.24 25.17
CA GLN A 44 1.02 -15.72 25.57
C GLN A 44 1.11 -14.99 26.91
N HIS A 45 0.25 -13.99 27.08
CA HIS A 45 0.15 -13.21 28.30
C HIS A 45 -1.31 -12.85 28.60
N LYS A 46 -1.75 -13.09 29.84
CA LYS A 46 -3.05 -12.66 30.35
C LYS A 46 -2.84 -11.43 31.23
N PHE A 47 -3.43 -10.31 30.82
CA PHE A 47 -3.31 -9.04 31.52
C PHE A 47 -4.27 -8.95 32.71
N LYS A 48 -3.94 -8.07 33.66
CA LYS A 48 -4.82 -7.64 34.75
C LYS A 48 -5.24 -6.18 34.50
N PRO A 49 -6.51 -5.80 34.72
CA PRO A 49 -7.60 -6.63 35.22
C PRO A 49 -8.17 -7.61 34.18
N GLN A 50 -7.98 -7.34 32.88
CA GLN A 50 -8.51 -8.13 31.78
C GLN A 50 -7.64 -7.96 30.52
N GLY A 51 -7.95 -8.73 29.48
CA GLY A 51 -7.20 -8.73 28.22
C GLY A 51 -6.26 -9.92 28.10
N PHE A 52 -5.94 -10.27 26.86
CA PHE A 52 -5.11 -11.41 26.52
C PHE A 52 -4.36 -11.14 25.23
N THR A 53 -3.11 -11.59 25.17
CA THR A 53 -2.31 -11.59 23.95
C THR A 53 -1.70 -12.96 23.76
N LEU A 54 -1.68 -13.43 22.52
CA LEU A 54 -0.97 -14.63 22.10
C LEU A 54 -0.30 -14.36 20.76
N VAL A 55 0.97 -14.72 20.64
CA VAL A 55 1.74 -14.64 19.40
C VAL A 55 2.31 -16.02 19.11
N ALA A 56 2.02 -16.54 17.92
CA ALA A 56 2.66 -17.74 17.39
C ALA A 56 3.68 -17.34 16.32
N LEU A 57 4.94 -17.66 16.59
CA LEU A 57 6.01 -17.58 15.61
C LEU A 57 5.87 -18.73 14.62
N LEU A 58 5.81 -18.40 13.34
CA LEU A 58 5.82 -19.39 12.25
C LEU A 58 7.18 -19.38 11.57
N ALA A 59 7.47 -20.41 10.76
CA ALA A 59 8.75 -20.53 10.06
C ALA A 59 9.11 -19.28 9.23
N GLU A 60 8.12 -18.62 8.63
CA GLU A 60 8.33 -17.51 7.69
C GLU A 60 7.47 -16.28 8.05
N SER A 61 6.73 -16.31 9.16
CA SER A 61 5.72 -15.29 9.49
C SER A 61 5.20 -15.38 10.93
N HIS A 62 3.98 -14.91 11.21
CA HIS A 62 3.35 -14.98 12.52
C HIS A 62 1.81 -15.06 12.45
N MET A 63 1.22 -15.51 13.55
CA MET A 63 -0.19 -15.29 13.89
C MET A 63 -0.26 -14.62 15.26
N SER A 64 -1.22 -13.72 15.45
CA SER A 64 -1.44 -13.12 16.75
C SER A 64 -2.92 -13.01 17.13
N PHE A 65 -3.18 -13.00 18.43
CA PHE A 65 -4.45 -12.61 19.02
C PHE A 65 -4.22 -11.49 20.02
N HIS A 66 -5.13 -10.53 20.02
CA HIS A 66 -5.30 -9.52 21.05
C HIS A 66 -6.77 -9.44 21.45
N THR A 67 -7.06 -9.43 22.75
CA THR A 67 -8.43 -9.25 23.25
C THR A 67 -8.55 -7.94 24.02
N PHE A 68 -9.65 -7.24 23.76
CA PHE A 68 -10.04 -5.98 24.40
C PHE A 68 -11.46 -6.14 24.95
N PRO A 69 -11.64 -6.83 26.09
CA PRO A 69 -12.97 -7.12 26.63
C PRO A 69 -13.81 -5.86 26.89
N GLU A 70 -13.19 -4.75 27.30
CA GLU A 70 -13.85 -3.45 27.53
C GLU A 70 -14.44 -2.84 26.25
N LYS A 71 -13.97 -3.26 25.09
CA LYS A 71 -14.48 -2.84 23.79
C LYS A 71 -15.32 -3.92 23.11
N ASN A 72 -15.45 -5.10 23.71
CA ASN A 72 -16.01 -6.30 23.07
C ASN A 72 -15.31 -6.64 21.74
N ILE A 73 -13.98 -6.51 21.68
CA ILE A 73 -13.18 -6.75 20.48
C ILE A 73 -12.19 -7.90 20.71
N ILE A 74 -12.10 -8.80 19.73
CA ILE A 74 -10.96 -9.71 19.56
C ILE A 74 -10.33 -9.38 18.21
N SER A 75 -9.08 -8.95 18.23
CA SER A 75 -8.27 -8.74 17.03
C SER A 75 -7.40 -9.97 16.81
N TYR A 76 -7.29 -10.38 15.56
CA TYR A 76 -6.44 -11.47 15.12
C TYR A 76 -5.70 -11.04 13.87
N ASP A 77 -4.43 -11.39 13.77
CA ASP A 77 -3.69 -11.24 12.55
C ASP A 77 -3.02 -12.53 12.12
N PHE A 78 -2.84 -12.65 10.81
CA PHE A 78 -2.14 -13.76 10.20
C PHE A 78 -1.38 -13.27 8.99
N PHE A 79 -0.07 -13.25 9.15
CA PHE A 79 0.84 -13.04 8.05
C PHE A 79 1.23 -14.41 7.48
N THR A 80 1.13 -14.59 6.17
CA THR A 80 1.54 -15.81 5.48
C THR A 80 2.38 -15.50 4.25
N CYS A 81 3.20 -16.46 3.84
CA CYS A 81 3.82 -16.45 2.52
C CYS A 81 2.78 -16.68 1.42
N ALA A 82 3.13 -16.27 0.19
CA ALA A 82 2.23 -16.01 -0.93
C ALA A 82 1.25 -17.15 -1.33
N ASN A 83 1.49 -18.38 -0.89
CA ASN A 83 0.74 -19.57 -1.30
C ASN A 83 -0.36 -20.00 -0.32
N ILE A 84 -0.50 -19.35 0.85
CA ILE A 84 -1.47 -19.75 1.87
C ILE A 84 -2.58 -18.71 1.93
N SER A 85 -3.81 -19.14 1.64
CA SER A 85 -4.97 -18.26 1.70
C SER A 85 -5.33 -17.92 3.16
N PRO A 86 -5.31 -16.63 3.54
CA PRO A 86 -5.70 -16.21 4.89
C PRO A 86 -7.20 -16.44 5.18
N SER A 87 -8.00 -16.76 4.15
CA SER A 87 -9.42 -17.10 4.27
C SER A 87 -9.69 -18.32 5.17
N VAL A 88 -8.71 -19.23 5.30
CA VAL A 88 -8.79 -20.40 6.18
C VAL A 88 -8.97 -19.96 7.63
N ALA A 89 -8.14 -19.00 8.09
CA ALA A 89 -8.24 -18.47 9.46
C ALA A 89 -9.59 -17.79 9.68
N LEU A 90 -10.02 -16.94 8.74
CA LEU A 90 -11.31 -16.26 8.81
C LEU A 90 -12.49 -17.23 8.95
N ASN A 91 -12.51 -18.31 8.16
CA ASN A 91 -13.58 -19.30 8.17
C ASN A 91 -13.63 -20.10 9.48
N ILE A 92 -12.47 -20.44 10.05
CA ILE A 92 -12.39 -21.09 11.36
C ILE A 92 -12.88 -20.14 12.44
N LEU A 93 -12.35 -18.92 12.47
CA LEU A 93 -12.64 -17.96 13.54
C LEU A 93 -14.10 -17.51 13.57
N LYS A 94 -14.73 -17.32 12.40
CA LYS A 94 -16.17 -17.03 12.33
C LYS A 94 -17.05 -18.12 12.98
N LYS A 95 -16.60 -19.37 13.00
CA LYS A 95 -17.33 -20.48 13.63
C LYS A 95 -17.07 -20.59 15.13
N GLU A 96 -15.85 -20.28 15.56
CA GLU A 96 -15.40 -20.48 16.94
C GLU A 96 -15.67 -19.26 17.85
N ILE A 97 -15.63 -18.05 17.28
CA ILE A 97 -15.83 -16.80 18.02
C ILE A 97 -17.26 -16.31 17.81
N LYS A 98 -18.00 -16.08 18.89
CA LYS A 98 -19.32 -15.42 18.83
C LYS A 98 -19.10 -13.92 18.65
N HIS A 99 -19.62 -13.36 17.58
CA HIS A 99 -19.41 -11.98 17.16
C HIS A 99 -20.65 -11.43 16.45
N GLU A 100 -20.76 -10.11 16.40
CA GLU A 100 -21.81 -9.40 15.65
C GLU A 100 -21.32 -9.04 14.25
N ARG A 101 -20.05 -8.63 14.13
CA ARG A 101 -19.42 -8.25 12.85
C ARG A 101 -17.94 -8.62 12.82
N VAL A 102 -17.41 -8.86 11.62
CA VAL A 102 -15.96 -8.97 11.40
C VAL A 102 -15.52 -7.89 10.43
N VAL A 103 -14.48 -7.14 10.79
CA VAL A 103 -13.76 -6.26 9.88
C VAL A 103 -12.54 -7.00 9.37
N VAL A 104 -12.44 -7.15 8.05
CA VAL A 104 -11.32 -7.83 7.39
C VAL A 104 -10.51 -6.77 6.67
N ARG A 105 -9.21 -6.68 6.96
CA ARG A 105 -8.27 -5.88 6.18
C ARG A 105 -7.18 -6.80 5.65
N LYS A 106 -6.86 -6.64 4.37
CA LYS A 106 -5.80 -7.36 3.69
C LYS A 106 -4.71 -6.37 3.34
N PHE A 107 -3.48 -6.76 3.58
CA PHE A 107 -2.29 -6.00 3.28
C PHE A 107 -1.44 -6.85 2.36
N ASP A 108 -1.23 -6.37 1.15
CA ASP A 108 -0.18 -6.91 0.30
C ASP A 108 1.17 -6.58 0.93
N ARG A 109 2.02 -7.60 1.09
CA ARG A 109 3.39 -7.43 1.61
C ARG A 109 4.40 -7.43 0.47
N SER A 110 3.96 -7.20 -0.77
CA SER A 110 4.84 -6.97 -1.91
C SER A 110 5.63 -5.66 -1.78
N THR A 111 6.57 -5.46 -2.69
CA THR A 111 7.36 -4.22 -2.80
C THR A 111 6.58 -3.05 -3.39
N VAL A 112 5.29 -3.25 -3.72
CA VAL A 112 4.43 -2.18 -4.24
C VAL A 112 4.03 -1.27 -3.07
N SER A 113 4.17 0.03 -3.28
CA SER A 113 3.76 1.03 -2.30
C SER A 113 2.70 1.96 -2.86
N LEU A 114 1.96 2.60 -1.97
CA LEU A 114 0.97 3.62 -2.32
C LEU A 114 1.58 4.99 -1.98
N TYR A 115 1.65 5.85 -2.98
CA TYR A 115 2.10 7.24 -2.82
C TYR A 115 0.88 8.15 -2.71
N ASP A 116 0.73 8.89 -1.60
CA ASP A 116 -0.42 9.80 -1.40
C ASP A 116 -0.29 10.99 -2.35
N ASP A 117 -1.35 11.23 -3.11
CA ASP A 117 -1.45 12.35 -4.01
C ASP A 117 -1.78 13.62 -3.23
N ILE A 118 -1.06 14.72 -3.48
CA ILE A 118 -1.21 15.99 -2.75
C ILE A 118 -2.61 16.62 -2.91
N TYR A 119 -3.38 16.20 -3.91
CA TYR A 119 -4.76 16.61 -4.17
C TYR A 119 -5.80 15.71 -3.49
N SER A 120 -5.37 14.81 -2.60
CA SER A 120 -6.24 14.10 -1.65
C SER A 120 -7.00 15.07 -0.74
N THR A 121 -8.27 14.77 -0.48
CA THR A 121 -9.14 15.52 0.45
C THR A 121 -9.57 14.63 1.63
N PRO A 122 -10.21 15.18 2.69
CA PRO A 122 -10.75 14.35 3.77
C PRO A 122 -11.79 13.32 3.31
N GLY A 123 -12.53 13.59 2.23
CA GLY A 123 -13.57 12.70 1.69
C GLY A 123 -13.12 11.81 0.51
N GLN A 124 -11.98 12.11 -0.10
CA GLN A 124 -11.44 11.38 -1.24
C GLN A 124 -9.93 11.29 -1.15
N LYS A 125 -9.40 10.08 -1.00
CA LYS A 125 -7.97 9.81 -1.05
C LYS A 125 -7.58 9.24 -2.40
N LYS A 126 -6.55 9.80 -3.02
CA LYS A 126 -5.97 9.34 -4.28
C LYS A 126 -4.55 8.84 -3.99
N TYR A 127 -4.18 7.75 -4.63
CA TYR A 127 -2.86 7.17 -4.50
C TYR A 127 -2.33 6.76 -5.85
N TYR A 128 -1.03 6.98 -6.07
CA TYR A 128 -0.31 6.33 -7.15
C TYR A 128 0.22 4.98 -6.66
N VAL A 129 0.09 3.95 -7.49
CA VAL A 129 0.66 2.64 -7.23
C VAL A 129 2.10 2.64 -7.73
N VAL A 130 3.05 2.58 -6.81
CA VAL A 130 4.50 2.67 -7.08
C VAL A 130 5.08 1.26 -7.07
N ASN A 131 5.56 0.82 -8.23
CA ASN A 131 6.23 -0.46 -8.37
C ASN A 131 7.69 -0.41 -7.91
N LYS A 132 8.35 0.74 -8.12
CA LYS A 132 9.76 0.95 -7.78
C LYS A 132 10.08 2.43 -7.59
N VAL A 133 10.88 2.74 -6.58
CA VAL A 133 11.56 4.04 -6.45
C VAL A 133 12.90 3.92 -7.20
N LEU A 134 13.09 4.74 -8.24
CA LEU A 134 14.31 4.75 -9.05
C LEU A 134 15.33 5.73 -8.50
N GLU A 135 14.88 6.93 -8.13
CA GLU A 135 15.68 7.99 -7.52
C GLU A 135 14.85 8.70 -6.45
N ASP A 136 15.50 9.15 -5.38
CA ASP A 136 14.92 9.94 -4.28
C ASP A 136 16.04 10.79 -3.65
N PHE A 137 15.99 12.10 -3.86
CA PHE A 137 17.01 13.02 -3.35
C PHE A 137 16.49 14.44 -3.21
N VAL A 138 17.20 15.26 -2.41
CA VAL A 138 16.97 16.70 -2.35
C VAL A 138 18.00 17.42 -3.21
N SER A 139 17.53 18.27 -4.13
CA SER A 139 18.38 19.06 -5.02
C SER A 139 19.19 20.11 -4.26
N LYS A 140 20.21 20.67 -4.90
CA LYS A 140 21.04 21.74 -4.30
C LYS A 140 20.25 23.01 -3.94
N VAL A 141 19.09 23.21 -4.57
CA VAL A 141 18.20 24.35 -4.34
C VAL A 141 17.05 24.00 -3.38
N GLY A 142 17.06 22.81 -2.78
CA GLY A 142 16.15 22.41 -1.71
C GLY A 142 14.86 21.72 -2.16
N GLN A 143 14.71 21.38 -3.44
CA GLN A 143 13.54 20.65 -3.93
C GLN A 143 13.71 19.14 -3.71
N HIS A 144 12.69 18.47 -3.20
CA HIS A 144 12.64 17.01 -3.14
C HIS A 144 12.29 16.47 -4.52
N ILE A 145 13.14 15.59 -5.07
CA ILE A 145 12.98 15.03 -6.41
C ILE A 145 12.92 13.52 -6.28
N GLU A 146 11.87 12.93 -6.87
CA GLU A 146 11.72 11.50 -6.96
C GLU A 146 11.48 11.08 -8.42
N ILE A 147 12.08 9.96 -8.81
CA ILE A 147 11.73 9.27 -10.05
C ILE A 147 11.12 7.94 -9.66
N LEU A 148 9.82 7.79 -9.92
CA LEU A 148 9.03 6.63 -9.53
C LEU A 148 8.60 5.85 -10.77
N GLU A 149 8.68 4.52 -10.72
CA GLU A 149 8.03 3.66 -11.69
C GLU A 149 6.59 3.38 -11.21
N LEU A 150 5.64 4.13 -11.78
CA LEU A 150 4.22 3.98 -11.49
C LEU A 150 3.61 2.85 -12.32
N GLU A 151 2.70 2.08 -11.72
CA GLU A 151 2.04 0.96 -12.42
C GLU A 151 1.26 1.43 -13.65
N GLU A 152 0.44 2.45 -13.49
CA GLU A 152 -0.39 2.96 -14.58
C GLU A 152 0.38 3.89 -15.54
N PHE A 153 1.35 4.66 -15.06
CA PHE A 153 1.94 5.78 -15.82
C PHE A 153 3.41 5.60 -16.25
N GLY A 154 4.05 4.50 -15.85
CA GLY A 154 5.48 4.26 -16.16
C GLY A 154 6.39 5.16 -15.33
N LYS A 155 7.59 5.46 -15.84
CA LYS A 155 8.53 6.33 -15.13
C LYS A 155 7.96 7.75 -15.02
N SER A 156 7.93 8.26 -13.81
CA SER A 156 7.27 9.52 -13.49
C SER A 156 8.17 10.36 -12.60
N LEU A 157 8.30 11.64 -12.96
CA LEU A 157 9.05 12.62 -12.19
C LEU A 157 8.12 13.32 -11.21
N PHE A 158 8.48 13.29 -9.94
CA PHE A 158 7.85 14.08 -8.89
C PHE A 158 8.83 15.13 -8.39
N ILE A 159 8.31 16.33 -8.13
CA ILE A 159 9.03 17.41 -7.45
C ILE A 159 8.15 17.89 -6.30
N ASP A 160 8.69 17.90 -5.08
CA ASP A 160 8.00 18.31 -3.86
C ASP A 160 6.62 17.63 -3.72
N ASN A 161 6.60 16.31 -3.96
CA ASN A 161 5.42 15.44 -3.94
C ASN A 161 4.38 15.70 -5.06
N GLU A 162 4.66 16.61 -6.00
CA GLU A 162 3.79 16.89 -7.14
C GLU A 162 4.29 16.16 -8.41
N LEU A 163 3.40 15.38 -9.03
CA LEU A 163 3.66 14.73 -10.32
C LEU A 163 3.88 15.80 -11.40
N GLN A 164 5.08 15.85 -11.96
CA GLN A 164 5.43 16.80 -13.02
C GLN A 164 5.12 16.24 -14.41
N VAL A 165 5.52 14.99 -14.64
CA VAL A 165 5.39 14.33 -15.94
C VAL A 165 5.48 12.81 -15.77
N SER A 166 4.80 12.07 -16.65
CA SER A 166 4.91 10.62 -16.74
C SER A 166 5.22 10.14 -18.14
N GLU A 167 5.99 9.08 -18.27
CA GLU A 167 6.46 8.54 -19.54
C GLU A 167 5.33 8.22 -20.52
N LYS A 168 4.17 7.76 -20.03
CA LYS A 168 3.07 7.32 -20.90
C LYS A 168 2.24 8.48 -21.48
N ASP A 169 2.11 9.60 -20.78
CA ASP A 169 1.24 10.71 -21.18
C ASP A 169 1.99 12.03 -21.47
N GLU A 170 3.31 12.05 -21.31
CA GLU A 170 4.15 13.23 -21.55
C GLU A 170 3.90 13.86 -22.92
N HIS A 171 3.77 13.06 -23.98
CA HIS A 171 3.52 13.56 -25.33
C HIS A 171 2.20 14.34 -25.47
N ILE A 172 1.18 14.02 -24.68
CA ILE A 172 -0.10 14.74 -24.64
C ILE A 172 0.12 16.09 -23.97
N TYR A 173 0.80 16.10 -22.83
CA TYR A 173 1.12 17.30 -22.07
C TYR A 173 1.97 18.27 -22.89
N SER A 174 3.17 17.84 -23.31
CA SER A 174 4.11 18.67 -24.08
C SER A 174 3.55 19.07 -25.44
N GLY A 175 2.85 18.15 -26.12
CA GLY A 175 2.18 18.39 -27.39
C GLY A 175 1.13 19.49 -27.28
N GLN A 176 0.34 19.49 -26.21
CA GLN A 176 -0.69 20.50 -25.98
C GLN A 176 -0.10 21.89 -25.73
N PHE A 177 1.01 22.00 -25.00
CA PHE A 177 1.71 23.28 -24.81
C PHE A 177 2.14 23.90 -26.14
N VAL A 178 2.87 23.12 -26.96
CA VAL A 178 3.38 23.62 -28.24
C VAL A 178 2.25 23.85 -29.23
N GLY A 179 1.29 22.93 -29.31
CA GLY A 179 0.12 23.05 -30.19
C GLY A 179 -0.72 24.29 -29.90
N SER A 180 -0.95 24.60 -28.62
CA SER A 180 -1.68 25.80 -28.21
C SER A 180 -0.94 27.09 -28.60
N ALA A 181 0.39 27.10 -28.44
CA ALA A 181 1.21 28.24 -28.87
C ALA A 181 1.14 28.46 -30.40
N MET A 182 1.21 27.38 -31.18
CA MET A 182 1.11 27.46 -32.65
C MET A 182 -0.27 27.92 -33.15
N ASN A 183 -1.34 27.61 -32.42
CA ASN A 183 -2.68 28.11 -32.74
C ASN A 183 -2.81 29.63 -32.56
N LEU A 184 -2.00 30.24 -31.69
CA LEU A 184 -1.98 31.68 -31.46
C LEU A 184 -1.00 32.41 -32.39
N ASN A 185 0.06 31.73 -32.83
CA ASN A 185 1.06 32.28 -33.74
C ASN A 185 1.64 31.19 -34.65
N SER A 186 1.42 31.32 -35.95
CA SER A 186 1.89 30.36 -36.96
C SER A 186 3.35 30.55 -37.37
N ASN A 187 4.02 31.62 -36.92
CA ASN A 187 5.43 31.84 -37.20
C ASN A 187 6.31 31.10 -36.18
N ASN A 188 6.86 29.95 -36.60
CA ASN A 188 7.80 29.14 -35.83
C ASN A 188 9.21 29.78 -35.81
N SER A 189 9.33 30.94 -35.18
CA SER A 189 10.59 31.67 -35.07
C SER A 189 11.39 31.19 -33.87
N ASN A 190 11.18 31.80 -32.71
CA ASN A 190 11.94 31.53 -31.49
C ASN A 190 10.99 31.16 -30.35
N ALA A 191 11.39 30.21 -29.50
CA ALA A 191 10.66 29.85 -28.28
C ALA A 191 11.53 30.05 -27.03
N ALA A 192 10.91 30.52 -25.95
CA ALA A 192 11.50 30.53 -24.61
C ALA A 192 10.76 29.50 -23.74
N ILE A 193 11.49 28.50 -23.23
CA ILE A 193 10.95 27.48 -22.33
C ILE A 193 11.45 27.83 -20.92
N ILE A 194 10.52 28.10 -20.01
CA ILE A 194 10.81 28.43 -18.61
C ILE A 194 10.45 27.20 -17.77
N GLY A 195 11.45 26.56 -17.16
CA GLY A 195 11.29 25.24 -16.56
C GLY A 195 11.46 24.14 -17.60
N GLY A 196 10.55 23.15 -17.63
CA GLY A 196 10.58 22.05 -18.60
C GLY A 196 11.82 21.17 -18.49
N GLY A 197 12.29 20.92 -17.27
CA GLY A 197 13.52 20.16 -17.00
C GLY A 197 13.47 18.71 -17.47
N ASP A 198 12.29 18.18 -17.74
CA ASP A 198 12.04 16.88 -18.38
C ASP A 198 12.39 16.86 -19.89
N GLY A 199 12.44 18.03 -20.53
CA GLY A 199 12.81 18.19 -21.94
C GLY A 199 11.70 17.89 -22.96
N GLY A 200 10.50 17.53 -22.53
CA GLY A 200 9.37 17.17 -23.41
C GLY A 200 8.92 18.29 -24.33
N VAL A 201 8.73 19.49 -23.79
CA VAL A 201 8.36 20.69 -24.56
C VAL A 201 9.47 21.06 -25.55
N ALA A 202 10.74 20.98 -25.14
CA ALA A 202 11.87 21.28 -26.03
C ALA A 202 11.91 20.29 -27.21
N ARG A 203 11.72 19.00 -26.94
CA ARG A 203 11.62 17.97 -27.97
C ARG A 203 10.48 18.25 -28.95
N GLU A 204 9.32 18.67 -28.46
CA GLU A 204 8.17 19.01 -29.33
C GLU A 204 8.40 20.29 -30.14
N CYS A 205 9.01 21.34 -29.58
CA CYS A 205 9.41 22.52 -30.36
C CYS A 205 10.35 22.16 -31.51
N LEU A 206 11.35 21.30 -31.26
CA LEU A 206 12.27 20.82 -32.28
C LEU A 206 11.56 20.01 -33.36
N SER A 207 10.59 19.16 -33.00
CA SER A 207 9.80 18.38 -33.98
C SER A 207 8.98 19.28 -34.92
N ARG A 208 8.62 20.49 -34.45
CA ARG A 208 7.87 21.53 -35.19
C ARG A 208 8.74 22.57 -35.88
N ARG A 209 10.08 22.40 -35.88
CA ARG A 209 11.05 23.30 -36.53
C ARG A 209 11.04 24.74 -35.99
N PHE A 210 10.85 24.89 -34.69
CA PHE A 210 11.24 26.15 -34.02
C PHE A 210 12.76 26.28 -34.13
N ASN A 211 13.25 27.50 -34.37
CA ASN A 211 14.69 27.80 -34.51
C ASN A 211 15.32 28.20 -33.18
#